data_AF-A0A1M7TS36-F1
#
_entry.id   AF-A0A1M7TS36-F1
#
_cell.length_a   1.000
_cell.length_b   1.000
_cell.length_c   1.000
_cell.angle_alpha   90.00
_cell.angle_beta   90.00
_cell.angle_gamma   90.00
#
_symmetry.space_group_name_H-M   'P 1'
#
loop_
_entity.id
_entity.type
_entity.pdbx_description
1 polymer ?
#
loop_
_entity_poly.entity_id
_entity_poly.type
_entity_poly.pdbx_seq_one_letter_code
_entity_poly.pdbx_strand_id
1 'polypeptide(L)'
;MLKELNKTVYKCRLITPMFLYGRSNEPELRASSLKGAMRFWWRAINRNLSLDELRKKEASLFGSSNIDIGRSPVNLRLISKSIVTRRENLLPHKDKGISSAFVPGSEIDIILSDFLPSSEHTYYEHLLETTLLLGGIGKRVRRGFGSILILEKNNEEYVTPKNIEGISALIALVNEECEVKREENKLSFFGTFPSEYPYIETVEIGKSYSDYNNLLKKIGQVSHQVCLDGGSEYTGFAHFDKRLASPVYVSVIKLGENYHPLVTTLHVAFQEGFHPVGKNKQREFKEAIL
;
A
#
# COMPACT_ATOMS: atom_id res chain seq x y z
N MET A 1 -34.41 -0.17 -14.64
CA MET A 1 -33.16 -0.08 -15.41
C MET A 1 -32.30 -1.27 -15.01
N LEU A 2 -32.01 -2.21 -15.93
CA LEU A 2 -31.12 -3.33 -15.65
C LEU A 2 -29.72 -2.76 -15.44
N LYS A 3 -29.11 -2.99 -14.28
CA LYS A 3 -27.73 -2.57 -14.03
C LYS A 3 -26.81 -3.52 -14.79
N GLU A 4 -25.97 -2.97 -15.66
CA GLU A 4 -24.96 -3.73 -16.39
C GLU A 4 -23.80 -4.09 -15.45
N LEU A 5 -23.21 -5.27 -15.67
CA LEU A 5 -22.06 -5.71 -14.89
C LEU A 5 -20.80 -5.06 -15.46
N ASN A 6 -20.18 -4.16 -14.71
CA ASN A 6 -18.81 -3.74 -15.00
C ASN A 6 -17.84 -4.79 -14.48
N LYS A 7 -16.79 -5.07 -15.24
CA LYS A 7 -15.76 -6.02 -14.86
C LYS A 7 -14.42 -5.65 -15.49
N THR A 8 -13.41 -5.51 -14.64
CA THR A 8 -12.01 -5.38 -15.05
C THR A 8 -11.17 -6.50 -14.48
N VAL A 9 -10.31 -7.06 -15.32
CA VAL A 9 -9.38 -8.13 -14.97
C VAL A 9 -7.96 -7.61 -15.08
N TYR A 10 -7.23 -7.69 -13.97
CA TYR A 10 -5.82 -7.37 -13.90
C TYR A 10 -5.02 -8.67 -13.82
N LYS A 11 -4.08 -8.88 -14.74
CA LYS A 11 -3.07 -9.93 -14.61
C LYS A 11 -1.88 -9.35 -13.87
N CYS A 12 -1.51 -9.95 -12.75
CA CYS A 12 -0.52 -9.42 -11.84
C CYS A 12 0.57 -10.43 -11.51
N ARG A 13 1.74 -9.92 -11.14
CA ARG A 13 2.88 -10.71 -10.69
C ARG A 13 3.42 -10.19 -9.36
N LEU A 14 3.75 -11.10 -8.45
CA LEU A 14 4.43 -10.74 -7.22
C LEU A 14 5.88 -10.38 -7.50
N ILE A 15 6.36 -9.24 -7.00
CA ILE A 15 7.74 -8.80 -7.18
C ILE A 15 8.57 -8.87 -5.89
N THR A 16 7.91 -9.02 -4.74
CA THR A 16 8.54 -9.34 -3.45
C THR A 16 7.76 -10.43 -2.71
N PRO A 17 8.38 -11.19 -1.78
CA PRO A 17 7.69 -12.27 -1.08
C PRO A 17 6.43 -11.76 -0.37
N MET A 18 5.35 -12.53 -0.44
CA MET A 18 4.07 -12.16 0.17
C MET A 18 3.70 -13.15 1.26
N PHE A 19 3.71 -12.64 2.50
CA PHE A 19 3.28 -13.36 3.68
C PHE A 19 1.80 -13.05 3.98
N LEU A 20 0.89 -13.77 3.32
CA LEU A 20 -0.55 -13.56 3.46
C LEU A 20 -1.23 -14.85 3.93
N TYR A 21 -2.00 -14.77 5.01
CA TYR A 21 -2.55 -15.93 5.69
C TYR A 21 -4.03 -15.74 6.04
N GLY A 22 -4.75 -16.85 6.12
CA GLY A 22 -6.09 -16.92 6.69
C GLY A 22 -6.05 -17.22 8.19
N ARG A 23 -6.79 -18.26 8.58
CA ARG A 23 -6.82 -18.76 9.97
C ARG A 23 -5.63 -19.66 10.28
N SER A 24 -5.08 -20.34 9.28
CA SER A 24 -3.87 -21.16 9.40
C SER A 24 -2.61 -20.33 9.10
N ASN A 25 -1.44 -20.93 9.31
CA ASN A 25 -0.15 -20.35 8.89
C ASN A 25 0.22 -20.71 7.44
N GLU A 26 -0.73 -21.23 6.65
CA GLU A 26 -0.52 -21.55 5.24
C GLU A 26 -0.87 -20.34 4.36
N PRO A 27 -0.05 -20.03 3.33
CA PRO A 27 -0.31 -18.92 2.44
C PRO A 27 -1.69 -19.03 1.78
N GLU A 28 -2.51 -17.99 1.90
CA GLU A 28 -3.87 -17.92 1.36
C GLU A 28 -4.10 -16.55 0.71
N LEU A 29 -4.58 -16.51 -0.53
CA LEU A 29 -5.01 -15.26 -1.17
C LEU A 29 -6.35 -14.80 -0.60
N ARG A 30 -6.42 -13.54 -0.15
CA ARG A 30 -7.63 -13.00 0.49
C ARG A 30 -7.99 -11.64 -0.08
N ALA A 31 -9.12 -11.57 -0.79
CA ALA A 31 -9.66 -10.31 -1.31
C ALA A 31 -9.96 -9.28 -0.21
N SER A 32 -10.29 -9.74 1.00
CA SER A 32 -10.46 -8.86 2.16
C SER A 32 -9.21 -8.06 2.50
N SER A 33 -8.02 -8.64 2.31
CA SER A 33 -6.75 -7.96 2.58
C SER A 33 -6.47 -6.85 1.56
N LEU A 34 -6.76 -7.10 0.28
CA LEU A 34 -6.69 -6.09 -0.77
C LEU A 34 -7.71 -4.97 -0.55
N LYS A 35 -8.95 -5.32 -0.20
CA LYS A 35 -9.99 -4.34 0.13
C LYS A 35 -9.61 -3.46 1.32
N GLY A 36 -8.98 -4.04 2.34
CA GLY A 36 -8.42 -3.30 3.48
C GLY A 36 -7.32 -2.33 3.07
N ALA A 37 -6.44 -2.73 2.15
CA ALA A 37 -5.41 -1.85 1.60
C ALA A 37 -6.02 -0.70 0.77
N MET A 38 -7.04 -0.96 -0.04
CA MET A 38 -7.76 0.08 -0.80
C MET A 38 -8.41 1.12 0.12
N ARG A 39 -9.09 0.67 1.20
CA ARG A 39 -9.65 1.57 2.22
C ARG A 39 -8.57 2.43 2.88
N PHE A 40 -7.43 1.81 3.20
CA PHE A 40 -6.30 2.51 3.81
C PHE A 40 -5.75 3.61 2.90
N TRP A 41 -5.43 3.29 1.65
CA TRP A 41 -4.88 4.26 0.70
C TRP A 41 -5.89 5.33 0.31
N TRP A 42 -7.16 4.97 0.17
CA TRP A 42 -8.23 5.95 -0.02
C TRP A 42 -8.23 7.00 1.10
N ARG A 43 -8.21 6.56 2.37
CA ARG A 43 -8.12 7.51 3.50
C ARG A 43 -6.85 8.36 3.46
N ALA A 44 -5.72 7.74 3.14
CA ALA A 44 -4.43 8.43 3.15
C ALA A 44 -4.36 9.51 2.05
N ILE A 45 -5.03 9.30 0.91
CA ILE A 45 -5.08 10.24 -0.22
C ILE A 45 -6.12 11.35 0.01
N ASN A 46 -7.25 11.04 0.65
CA ASN A 46 -8.35 11.99 0.89
C ASN A 46 -8.11 12.86 2.13
N ARG A 47 -6.96 13.54 2.16
CA ARG A 47 -6.50 14.37 3.28
C ARG A 47 -7.38 15.59 3.57
N ASN A 48 -8.14 16.05 2.58
CA ASN A 48 -9.03 17.22 2.63
C ASN A 48 -10.32 17.04 3.41
N LEU A 49 -10.62 15.84 3.89
CA LEU A 49 -11.87 15.55 4.57
C LEU A 49 -11.73 15.66 6.10
N SER A 50 -12.76 16.15 6.77
CA SER A 50 -12.90 15.93 8.21
C SER A 50 -13.07 14.43 8.52
N LEU A 51 -12.79 14.00 9.76
CA LEU A 51 -12.92 12.60 10.14
C LEU A 51 -14.35 12.06 9.97
N ASP A 52 -15.37 12.89 10.19
CA ASP A 52 -16.77 12.53 9.98
C ASP A 52 -17.09 12.35 8.49
N GLU A 53 -16.68 13.28 7.63
CA GLU A 53 -16.84 13.18 6.17
C GLU A 53 -16.09 11.98 5.60
N LEU A 54 -14.87 11.75 6.07
CA LEU A 54 -14.03 10.62 5.69
C LEU A 54 -14.76 9.30 5.99
N ARG A 55 -15.32 9.15 7.19
CA ARG A 55 -16.08 7.95 7.60
C ARG A 55 -17.33 7.75 6.76
N LYS A 56 -18.10 8.81 6.52
CA LYS A 56 -19.33 8.77 5.70
C LYS A 56 -19.02 8.36 4.26
N LYS A 57 -18.03 8.99 3.63
CA LYS A 57 -17.60 8.68 2.26
C LYS A 57 -16.99 7.29 2.16
N GLU A 58 -16.14 6.87 3.10
CA GLU A 58 -15.59 5.50 3.12
C GLU A 58 -16.71 4.45 3.21
N ALA A 59 -17.70 4.69 4.08
CA ALA A 59 -18.83 3.79 4.25
C ALA A 59 -19.66 3.68 2.96
N SER A 60 -19.87 4.77 2.23
CA SER A 60 -20.53 4.76 0.93
C SER A 60 -19.77 3.92 -0.10
N LEU A 61 -18.44 4.10 -0.20
CA LEU A 61 -17.61 3.40 -1.18
C LEU A 61 -17.41 1.91 -0.86
N PHE A 62 -17.21 1.57 0.41
CA PHE A 62 -16.78 0.24 0.81
C PHE A 62 -17.80 -0.53 1.64
N GLY A 63 -19.00 0.02 1.83
CA GLY A 63 -20.04 -0.51 2.69
C GLY A 63 -19.72 -0.36 4.18
N SER A 64 -20.74 -0.50 5.02
CA SER A 64 -20.60 -0.54 6.48
C SER A 64 -21.66 -1.44 7.11
N SER A 65 -21.53 -1.72 8.41
CA SER A 65 -22.54 -2.45 9.16
C SER A 65 -23.81 -1.62 9.43
N ASN A 66 -23.85 -0.33 9.05
CA ASN A 66 -25.05 0.49 9.14
C ASN A 66 -26.11 -0.03 8.14
N ILE A 67 -27.33 -0.24 8.63
CA ILE A 67 -28.46 -0.78 7.87
C ILE A 67 -28.81 0.08 6.63
N ASP A 68 -28.57 1.39 6.70
CA ASP A 68 -28.88 2.32 5.60
C ASP A 68 -27.85 2.28 4.46
N ILE A 69 -26.67 1.71 4.71
CA ILE A 69 -25.55 1.65 3.76
C ILE A 69 -25.39 0.24 3.21
N GLY A 70 -25.38 -0.75 4.10
CA GLY A 70 -25.27 -2.15 3.75
C GLY A 70 -23.93 -2.55 3.12
N ARG A 71 -23.99 -3.58 2.26
CA ARG A 71 -22.80 -4.21 1.68
C ARG A 71 -22.08 -3.26 0.72
N SER A 72 -20.77 -3.46 0.58
CA SER A 72 -19.98 -2.74 -0.40
C SER A 72 -20.52 -2.93 -1.83
N PRO A 73 -20.58 -1.87 -2.64
CA PRO A 73 -20.99 -1.97 -4.04
C PRO A 73 -19.99 -2.73 -4.92
N VAL A 74 -18.72 -2.79 -4.51
CA VAL A 74 -17.61 -3.39 -5.28
C VAL A 74 -17.23 -4.78 -4.79
N ASN A 75 -17.07 -5.71 -5.74
CA ASN A 75 -16.59 -7.07 -5.53
C ASN A 75 -15.15 -7.22 -6.03
N LEU A 76 -14.30 -7.84 -5.21
CA LEU A 76 -12.93 -8.18 -5.54
C LEU A 76 -12.76 -9.70 -5.47
N ARG A 77 -12.11 -10.30 -6.47
CA ARG A 77 -11.67 -11.70 -6.44
C ARG A 77 -10.20 -11.77 -6.79
N LEU A 78 -9.46 -12.62 -6.06
CA LEU A 78 -8.08 -12.96 -6.39
C LEU A 78 -8.08 -14.41 -6.86
N ILE A 79 -7.54 -14.67 -8.05
CA ILE A 79 -7.44 -16.01 -8.63
C ILE A 79 -5.98 -16.39 -8.78
N SER A 80 -5.60 -17.50 -8.17
CA SER A 80 -4.28 -18.11 -8.34
C SER A 80 -4.08 -18.59 -9.78
N LYS A 81 -2.97 -18.23 -10.41
CA LYS A 81 -2.58 -18.78 -11.73
C LYS A 81 -1.38 -19.70 -11.59
N SER A 82 -0.21 -19.11 -11.36
CA SER A 82 1.06 -19.80 -11.17
C SER A 82 1.61 -19.42 -9.80
N ILE A 83 1.08 -20.06 -8.75
CA ILE A 83 1.50 -19.77 -7.38
C ILE A 83 2.55 -20.78 -6.93
N VAL A 84 3.66 -20.26 -6.42
CA VAL A 84 4.68 -21.06 -5.76
C VAL A 84 4.81 -20.57 -4.32
N THR A 85 4.80 -21.50 -3.36
CA THR A 85 5.04 -21.20 -1.96
C THR A 85 6.40 -21.73 -1.52
N ARG A 86 7.16 -20.92 -0.76
CA ARG A 86 8.42 -21.32 -0.14
C ARG A 86 8.58 -20.71 1.24
N ARG A 87 9.55 -21.22 2.00
CA ARG A 87 9.95 -20.68 3.29
C ARG A 87 10.84 -19.46 3.05
N GLU A 88 10.41 -18.30 3.53
CA GLU A 88 11.07 -17.01 3.32
C GLU A 88 11.32 -16.29 4.67
N ASN A 89 12.35 -15.45 4.71
CA ASN A 89 12.73 -14.70 5.92
C ASN A 89 11.90 -13.41 6.07
N LEU A 90 11.13 -13.28 7.15
CA LEU A 90 10.47 -12.02 7.52
C LEU A 90 11.47 -10.91 7.92
N LEU A 91 12.66 -11.31 8.37
CA LEU A 91 13.79 -10.45 8.73
C LEU A 91 15.01 -10.86 7.89
N PRO A 92 15.07 -10.48 6.61
CA PRO A 92 16.10 -10.96 5.67
C PRO A 92 17.52 -10.49 6.03
N HIS A 93 17.64 -9.43 6.83
CA HIS A 93 18.93 -8.93 7.34
C HIS A 93 19.51 -9.73 8.52
N LYS A 94 18.74 -10.68 9.08
CA LYS A 94 19.15 -11.54 10.20
C LYS A 94 18.96 -13.02 9.90
N ASP A 95 18.45 -13.34 8.71
CA ASP A 95 18.00 -14.69 8.35
C ASP A 95 17.09 -15.32 9.42
N LYS A 96 16.13 -14.50 9.91
CA LYS A 96 15.19 -14.87 10.99
C LYS A 96 13.73 -14.67 10.59
N GLY A 97 12.86 -15.31 11.37
CA GLY A 97 11.41 -15.22 11.18
C GLY A 97 10.96 -15.97 9.92
N ILE A 98 11.45 -17.20 9.74
CA ILE A 98 11.13 -18.02 8.57
C ILE A 98 9.64 -18.38 8.61
N SER A 99 8.93 -18.06 7.53
CA SER A 99 7.52 -18.41 7.36
C SER A 99 7.21 -18.76 5.91
N SER A 100 6.15 -19.53 5.66
CA SER A 100 5.71 -19.86 4.30
C SER A 100 5.16 -18.61 3.61
N ALA A 101 5.57 -18.30 2.39
CA ALA A 101 5.15 -17.13 1.64
C ALA A 101 4.90 -17.49 0.18
N PHE A 102 4.07 -16.71 -0.52
CA PHE A 102 4.07 -16.70 -1.98
C PHE A 102 5.36 -16.04 -2.46
N VAL A 103 6.07 -16.68 -3.38
CA VAL A 103 7.37 -16.18 -3.84
C VAL A 103 7.23 -15.18 -5.00
N PRO A 104 8.22 -14.29 -5.19
CA PRO A 104 8.30 -13.44 -6.37
C PRO A 104 8.25 -14.27 -7.66
N GLY A 105 7.64 -13.70 -8.70
CA GLY A 105 7.33 -14.40 -9.95
C GLY A 105 5.98 -15.12 -9.95
N SER A 106 5.36 -15.35 -8.78
CA SER A 106 4.02 -15.94 -8.74
C SER A 106 2.99 -15.02 -9.41
N GLU A 107 2.07 -15.58 -10.18
CA GLU A 107 1.06 -14.81 -10.89
C GLU A 107 -0.34 -15.02 -10.32
N ILE A 108 -1.07 -13.91 -10.24
CA ILE A 108 -2.43 -13.84 -9.73
C ILE A 108 -3.26 -12.94 -10.65
N ASP A 109 -4.53 -13.29 -10.85
CA ASP A 109 -5.48 -12.35 -11.42
C ASP A 109 -6.22 -11.62 -10.29
N ILE A 110 -6.42 -10.32 -10.44
CA ILE A 110 -7.32 -9.53 -9.62
C ILE A 110 -8.52 -9.16 -10.48
N ILE A 111 -9.72 -9.56 -10.07
CA ILE A 111 -10.97 -9.21 -10.74
C ILE A 111 -11.70 -8.18 -9.89
N LEU A 112 -11.92 -7.01 -10.48
CA LEU A 112 -12.75 -5.93 -9.97
C LEU A 112 -14.10 -5.97 -10.70
N SER A 113 -15.22 -5.99 -9.99
CA SER A 113 -16.54 -5.98 -10.63
C SER A 113 -17.62 -5.34 -9.75
N ASP A 114 -18.59 -4.70 -10.36
CA ASP A 114 -19.72 -4.05 -9.71
C ASP A 114 -20.88 -3.81 -10.72
N PHE A 115 -21.93 -3.16 -10.23
CA PHE A 115 -23.10 -2.76 -11.01
C PHE A 115 -23.29 -1.22 -10.96
N LEU A 116 -22.20 -0.47 -10.80
CA LEU A 116 -22.20 1.00 -10.71
C LEU A 116 -22.19 1.65 -12.10
N PRO A 117 -22.37 2.97 -12.21
CA PRO A 117 -22.02 3.69 -13.44
C PRO A 117 -20.56 3.45 -13.84
N SER A 118 -20.25 3.41 -15.14
CA SER A 118 -18.89 3.11 -15.62
C SER A 118 -17.82 4.08 -15.09
N SER A 119 -18.16 5.36 -14.87
CA SER A 119 -17.25 6.34 -14.26
C SER A 119 -16.86 5.98 -12.82
N GLU A 120 -17.80 5.46 -12.03
CA GLU A 120 -17.53 4.98 -10.67
C GLU A 120 -16.72 3.69 -10.70
N HIS A 121 -16.98 2.78 -11.66
CA HIS A 121 -16.14 1.59 -11.84
C HIS A 121 -14.67 1.99 -12.10
N THR A 122 -14.47 2.92 -13.03
CA THR A 122 -13.16 3.48 -13.34
C THR A 122 -12.50 4.17 -12.14
N TYR A 123 -13.26 4.80 -11.25
CA TYR A 123 -12.71 5.29 -9.99
C TYR A 123 -12.11 4.16 -9.12
N TYR A 124 -12.79 3.01 -9.00
CA TYR A 124 -12.24 1.86 -8.27
C TYR A 124 -11.02 1.25 -8.95
N GLU A 125 -10.95 1.29 -10.28
CA GLU A 125 -9.76 0.90 -11.04
C GLU A 125 -8.56 1.76 -10.62
N HIS A 126 -8.69 3.09 -10.68
CA HIS A 126 -7.62 4.01 -10.28
C HIS A 126 -7.22 3.83 -8.82
N LEU A 127 -8.19 3.61 -7.92
CA LEU A 127 -7.91 3.36 -6.51
C LEU A 127 -7.17 2.04 -6.27
N LEU A 128 -7.52 0.98 -7.01
CA LEU A 128 -6.83 -0.31 -6.96
C LEU A 128 -5.40 -0.16 -7.49
N GLU A 129 -5.23 0.46 -8.65
CA GLU A 129 -3.94 0.71 -9.29
C GLU A 129 -3.01 1.52 -8.36
N THR A 130 -3.53 2.60 -7.77
CA THR A 130 -2.81 3.43 -6.78
C THR A 130 -2.44 2.61 -5.53
N THR A 131 -3.36 1.77 -5.05
CA THR A 131 -3.13 0.91 -3.88
C THR A 131 -1.99 -0.08 -4.09
N LEU A 132 -1.92 -0.68 -5.28
CA LEU A 132 -0.86 -1.63 -5.63
C LEU A 132 0.48 -0.94 -5.85
N LEU A 133 0.49 0.27 -6.42
CA LEU A 133 1.68 1.10 -6.61
C LEU A 133 2.30 1.54 -5.28
N LEU A 134 1.50 2.17 -4.40
CA LEU A 134 1.99 2.76 -3.15
C LEU A 134 2.24 1.73 -2.04
N GLY A 135 1.74 0.49 -2.22
CA GLY A 135 1.79 -0.53 -1.18
C GLY A 135 1.89 -1.96 -1.70
N GLY A 136 0.89 -2.76 -1.31
CA GLY A 136 0.88 -4.21 -1.44
C GLY A 136 -0.07 -4.84 -0.42
N ILE A 137 0.03 -6.14 -0.22
CA ILE A 137 -0.78 -6.87 0.76
C ILE A 137 0.05 -7.89 1.54
N GLY A 138 -0.38 -8.20 2.78
CA GLY A 138 0.27 -9.19 3.64
C GLY A 138 1.12 -8.59 4.76
N LYS A 139 1.81 -9.44 5.51
CA LYS A 139 2.68 -9.03 6.62
C LYS A 139 3.89 -8.27 6.08
N ARG A 140 4.36 -7.30 6.87
CA ARG A 140 5.54 -6.46 6.58
C ARG A 140 5.42 -5.64 5.28
N VAL A 141 4.19 -5.40 4.79
CA VAL A 141 3.94 -4.59 3.57
C VAL A 141 4.57 -3.19 3.61
N ARG A 142 4.67 -2.60 4.80
CA ARG A 142 5.35 -1.30 5.02
C ARG A 142 6.87 -1.34 4.90
N ARG A 143 7.44 -2.52 4.63
CA ARG A 143 8.88 -2.80 4.60
C ARG A 143 9.26 -3.57 3.33
N GLY A 144 8.57 -3.29 2.23
CA GLY A 144 8.86 -3.79 0.89
C GLY A 144 8.23 -5.14 0.53
N PHE A 145 7.60 -5.84 1.46
CA PHE A 145 7.01 -7.17 1.20
C PHE A 145 5.64 -7.07 0.54
N GLY A 146 5.28 -8.10 -0.23
CA GLY A 146 3.94 -8.22 -0.84
C GLY A 146 3.62 -7.17 -1.89
N SER A 147 4.63 -6.58 -2.54
CA SER A 147 4.44 -5.67 -3.67
C SER A 147 4.03 -6.47 -4.92
N ILE A 148 3.07 -5.91 -5.65
CA ILE A 148 2.40 -6.54 -6.79
C ILE A 148 2.57 -5.65 -8.01
N LEU A 149 3.09 -6.21 -9.10
CA LEU A 149 3.18 -5.56 -10.41
C LEU A 149 1.95 -5.93 -11.24
N ILE A 150 1.30 -4.93 -11.85
CA ILE A 150 0.27 -5.15 -12.86
C ILE A 150 0.96 -5.32 -14.22
N LEU A 151 0.65 -6.41 -14.92
CA LEU A 151 1.17 -6.70 -16.25
C LEU A 151 0.16 -6.31 -17.34
N GLU A 152 -1.11 -6.64 -17.12
CA GLU A 152 -2.18 -6.37 -18.07
C GLU A 152 -3.45 -5.89 -17.35
N LYS A 153 -4.21 -5.00 -18.01
CA LYS A 153 -5.57 -4.60 -17.66
C LYS A 153 -6.48 -4.97 -18.84
N ASN A 154 -7.46 -5.84 -18.63
CA ASN A 154 -8.38 -6.32 -19.68
C ASN A 154 -7.68 -6.92 -20.92
N ASN A 155 -6.56 -7.62 -20.70
CA ASN A 155 -5.69 -8.20 -21.74
C ASN A 155 -4.91 -7.17 -22.58
N GLU A 156 -4.88 -5.91 -22.17
CA GLU A 156 -4.00 -4.90 -22.72
C GLU A 156 -2.83 -4.68 -21.77
N GLU A 157 -1.63 -4.44 -22.31
CA GLU A 157 -0.44 -4.17 -21.52
C GLU A 157 -0.67 -2.96 -20.61
N TYR A 158 -0.41 -3.12 -19.30
CA TYR A 158 -0.54 -2.04 -18.33
C TYR A 158 0.84 -1.44 -18.03
N VAL A 159 0.99 -0.15 -18.31
CA VAL A 159 2.22 0.58 -18.02
C VAL A 159 2.12 1.20 -16.63
N THR A 160 2.77 0.56 -15.65
CA THR A 160 2.91 1.14 -14.31
C THR A 160 3.66 2.47 -14.39
N PRO A 161 3.21 3.53 -13.68
CA PRO A 161 3.92 4.80 -13.62
C PRO A 161 5.41 4.64 -13.26
N LYS A 162 6.28 5.26 -14.06
CA LYS A 162 7.75 5.10 -13.97
C LYS A 162 8.47 6.28 -13.32
N ASN A 163 7.78 7.38 -13.10
CA ASN A 163 8.31 8.64 -12.59
C ASN A 163 7.28 9.38 -11.73
N ILE A 164 7.72 10.47 -11.11
CA ILE A 164 6.90 11.29 -10.21
C ILE A 164 5.68 11.89 -10.92
N GLU A 165 5.81 12.25 -12.20
CA GLU A 165 4.70 12.79 -13.00
C GLU A 165 3.58 11.76 -13.15
N GLY A 166 3.90 10.54 -13.57
CA GLY A 166 2.91 9.47 -13.72
C GLY A 166 2.31 9.04 -12.38
N ILE A 167 3.13 8.97 -11.32
CA ILE A 167 2.65 8.65 -9.97
C ILE A 167 1.68 9.74 -9.49
N SER A 168 2.03 11.01 -9.69
CA SER A 168 1.19 12.14 -9.35
C SER A 168 -0.12 12.13 -10.13
N ALA A 169 -0.08 11.84 -11.44
CA ALA A 169 -1.27 11.75 -12.28
C ALA A 169 -2.21 10.63 -11.79
N LEU A 170 -1.68 9.45 -11.46
CA LEU A 170 -2.48 8.34 -10.95
C LEU A 170 -3.13 8.66 -9.59
N ILE A 171 -2.40 9.30 -8.67
CA ILE A 171 -2.94 9.72 -7.37
C ILE A 171 -4.05 10.78 -7.55
N ALA A 172 -3.88 11.71 -8.50
CA ALA A 172 -4.88 12.74 -8.78
C ALA A 172 -6.22 12.15 -9.26
N LEU A 173 -6.21 10.98 -9.93
CA LEU A 173 -7.44 10.27 -10.33
C LEU A 173 -8.24 9.71 -9.13
N VAL A 174 -7.64 9.68 -7.93
CA VAL A 174 -8.31 9.29 -6.69
C VAL A 174 -8.76 10.53 -5.89
N ASN A 175 -8.01 11.62 -5.94
CA ASN A 175 -8.34 12.90 -5.33
C ASN A 175 -7.70 14.09 -6.08
N GLU A 176 -8.50 14.82 -6.84
CA GLU A 176 -8.06 15.94 -7.68
C GLU A 176 -7.67 17.20 -6.88
N GLU A 177 -8.14 17.33 -5.64
CA GLU A 177 -7.94 18.52 -4.81
C GLU A 177 -6.55 18.61 -4.14
N CYS A 178 -5.60 17.75 -4.54
CA CYS A 178 -4.26 17.71 -3.98
C CYS A 178 -3.36 18.78 -4.59
N GLU A 179 -3.08 19.86 -3.86
CA GLU A 179 -1.95 20.73 -4.19
C GLU A 179 -0.63 19.97 -4.02
N VAL A 180 0.16 19.89 -5.09
CA VAL A 180 1.41 19.12 -5.10
C VAL A 180 2.57 19.87 -5.73
N LYS A 181 3.77 19.63 -5.22
CA LYS A 181 5.05 20.01 -5.82
C LYS A 181 5.73 18.75 -6.32
N ARG A 182 6.16 18.80 -7.58
CA ARG A 182 6.86 17.72 -8.27
C ARG A 182 8.32 18.11 -8.40
N GLU A 183 9.19 17.21 -7.99
CA GLU A 183 10.64 17.24 -8.16
C GLU A 183 11.05 15.90 -8.79
N GLU A 184 12.28 15.81 -9.32
CA GLU A 184 12.74 14.66 -10.12
C GLU A 184 12.37 13.28 -9.53
N ASN A 185 12.61 13.09 -8.22
CA ASN A 185 12.36 11.83 -7.52
C ASN A 185 11.42 11.99 -6.32
N LYS A 186 10.73 13.14 -6.19
CA LYS A 186 9.89 13.45 -5.03
C LYS A 186 8.60 14.17 -5.41
N LEU A 187 7.50 13.63 -4.91
CA LEU A 187 6.19 14.27 -4.87
C LEU A 187 5.92 14.75 -3.44
N SER A 188 5.61 16.04 -3.26
CA SER A 188 5.22 16.60 -1.97
C SER A 188 3.80 17.14 -2.04
N PHE A 189 2.99 16.85 -1.03
CA PHE A 189 1.58 17.25 -0.95
C PHE A 189 1.39 18.35 0.10
N PHE A 190 0.73 19.44 -0.29
CA PHE A 190 0.51 20.63 0.55
C PHE A 190 -0.94 20.76 1.00
N GLY A 191 -1.18 21.71 1.91
CA GLY A 191 -2.48 21.97 2.53
C GLY A 191 -2.53 21.56 4.01
N THR A 192 -3.22 22.36 4.82
CA THR A 192 -3.42 22.09 6.25
C THR A 192 -4.73 21.34 6.41
N PHE A 193 -4.68 20.17 7.03
CA PHE A 193 -5.84 19.31 7.18
C PHE A 193 -5.93 18.79 8.62
N PRO A 194 -7.14 18.44 9.10
CA PRO A 194 -7.31 17.97 10.47
C PRO A 194 -6.37 16.80 10.78
N SER A 195 -5.57 16.95 11.84
CA SER A 195 -4.48 16.04 12.26
C SER A 195 -4.95 14.71 12.85
N GLU A 196 -6.19 14.31 12.57
CA GLU A 196 -6.87 13.22 13.29
C GLU A 196 -6.62 11.83 12.67
N TYR A 197 -6.07 11.75 11.46
CA TYR A 197 -5.75 10.49 10.79
C TYR A 197 -4.52 10.58 9.88
N PRO A 198 -3.84 9.44 9.58
CA PRO A 198 -2.69 9.44 8.68
C PRO A 198 -3.07 9.78 7.23
N TYR A 199 -2.34 10.71 6.62
CA TYR A 199 -2.49 11.11 5.22
C TYR A 199 -1.15 11.27 4.52
N ILE A 200 -1.12 11.22 3.19
CA ILE A 200 0.13 11.29 2.40
C ILE A 200 0.73 12.70 2.47
N GLU A 201 2.00 12.78 2.86
CA GLU A 201 2.81 14.00 2.83
C GLU A 201 3.79 13.98 1.66
N THR A 202 4.47 12.86 1.44
CA THR A 202 5.45 12.71 0.36
C THR A 202 5.46 11.32 -0.25
N VAL A 203 5.81 11.23 -1.53
CA VAL A 203 6.11 9.99 -2.24
C VAL A 203 7.46 10.18 -2.96
N GLU A 204 8.42 9.29 -2.70
CA GLU A 204 9.80 9.41 -3.18
C GLU A 204 10.27 8.11 -3.82
N ILE A 205 10.89 8.20 -5.00
CA ILE A 205 11.53 7.06 -5.67
C ILE A 205 12.99 7.00 -5.21
N GLY A 206 13.40 5.89 -4.61
CA GLY A 206 14.80 5.67 -4.24
C GLY A 206 15.63 5.02 -5.34
N LYS A 207 16.90 4.77 -5.02
CA LYS A 207 17.87 4.20 -5.93
C LYS A 207 17.54 2.78 -6.42
N SER A 208 18.18 2.40 -7.52
CA SER A 208 18.02 1.10 -8.15
C SER A 208 18.74 -0.02 -7.39
N TYR A 209 18.14 -1.21 -7.45
CA TYR A 209 18.69 -2.46 -6.98
C TYR A 209 18.46 -3.52 -8.06
N SER A 210 19.48 -4.31 -8.41
CA SER A 210 19.35 -5.39 -9.38
C SER A 210 18.58 -6.62 -8.84
N ASP A 211 18.44 -6.71 -7.52
CA ASP A 211 17.80 -7.82 -6.82
C ASP A 211 16.92 -7.30 -5.68
N TYR A 212 15.65 -7.73 -5.68
CA TYR A 212 14.70 -7.36 -4.63
C TYR A 212 15.19 -7.80 -3.24
N ASN A 213 15.92 -8.91 -3.11
CA ASN A 213 16.35 -9.42 -1.82
C ASN A 213 17.39 -8.48 -1.18
N ASN A 214 18.30 -7.92 -1.99
CA ASN A 214 19.24 -6.89 -1.52
C ASN A 214 18.51 -5.64 -1.03
N LEU A 215 17.47 -5.20 -1.73
CA LEU A 215 16.62 -4.09 -1.28
C LEU A 215 15.92 -4.42 0.05
N LEU A 216 15.30 -5.59 0.18
CA LEU A 216 14.62 -6.02 1.41
C LEU A 216 15.59 -6.18 2.59
N LYS A 217 16.82 -6.67 2.34
CA LYS A 217 17.90 -6.70 3.33
C LYS A 217 18.25 -5.31 3.80
N LYS A 218 18.46 -4.36 2.88
CA LYS A 218 18.75 -2.96 3.22
C LYS A 218 17.64 -2.33 4.05
N ILE A 219 16.37 -2.45 3.62
CA ILE A 219 15.20 -1.97 4.39
C ILE A 219 15.17 -2.59 5.78
N GLY A 220 15.47 -3.90 5.88
CA GLY A 220 15.54 -4.63 7.13
C GLY A 220 16.63 -4.12 8.08
N GLN A 221 17.85 -3.92 7.57
CA GLN A 221 18.99 -3.39 8.33
C GLN A 221 18.68 -2.00 8.89
N VAL A 222 18.20 -1.09 8.04
CA VAL A 222 17.85 0.28 8.45
C VAL A 222 16.72 0.28 9.47
N SER A 223 15.67 -0.55 9.25
CA SER A 223 14.58 -0.71 10.23
C SER A 223 15.10 -1.16 11.60
N HIS A 224 16.08 -2.07 11.61
CA HIS A 224 16.65 -2.58 12.85
C HIS A 224 17.50 -1.55 13.56
N GLN A 225 18.36 -0.84 12.83
CA GLN A 225 19.23 0.20 13.37
C GLN A 225 18.40 1.32 14.02
N VAL A 226 17.42 1.85 13.29
CA VAL A 226 16.53 2.89 13.80
C VAL A 226 15.76 2.44 15.04
N CYS A 227 15.37 1.16 15.10
CA CYS A 227 14.74 0.58 16.28
C CYS A 227 15.69 0.55 17.49
N LEU A 228 16.97 0.18 17.31
CA LEU A 228 17.98 0.18 18.37
C LEU A 228 18.26 1.60 18.87
N ASP A 229 18.19 2.60 17.99
CA ASP A 229 18.46 4.01 18.30
C ASP A 229 17.26 4.73 18.95
N GLY A 230 16.24 3.98 19.39
CA GLY A 230 15.06 4.50 20.09
C GLY A 230 13.98 5.09 19.17
N GLY A 231 14.01 4.78 17.87
CA GLY A 231 13.02 5.23 16.88
C GLY A 231 11.78 4.34 16.74
N SER A 232 11.69 3.29 17.55
CA SER A 232 10.74 2.19 17.42
C SER A 232 9.27 2.65 17.37
N GLU A 233 8.87 3.63 18.21
CA GLU A 233 7.51 4.18 18.25
C GLU A 233 7.11 4.89 16.96
N TYR A 234 8.08 5.50 16.27
CA TYR A 234 7.88 6.20 15.01
C TYR A 234 8.10 5.30 13.78
N THR A 235 8.76 4.16 13.94
CA THR A 235 9.10 3.23 12.85
C THR A 235 8.55 1.82 13.00
N GLY A 236 7.59 1.59 13.90
CA GLY A 236 6.69 0.43 13.82
C GLY A 236 6.63 -0.52 15.01
N PHE A 237 6.95 -0.07 16.22
CA PHE A 237 6.72 -0.83 17.45
C PHE A 237 5.51 -0.26 18.20
N ALA A 238 4.49 -1.10 18.42
CA ALA A 238 3.30 -0.75 19.18
C ALA A 238 3.48 -1.21 20.63
N HIS A 239 3.60 -0.27 21.56
CA HIS A 239 3.53 -0.56 22.99
C HIS A 239 2.06 -0.67 23.42
N PHE A 240 1.70 -1.77 24.11
CA PHE A 240 0.43 -1.93 24.85
C PHE A 240 -0.85 -1.50 24.09
N ASP A 241 -1.00 -1.90 22.83
CA ASP A 241 -2.21 -1.75 22.00
C ASP A 241 -2.77 -0.32 21.78
N LYS A 242 -2.00 0.75 22.04
CA LYS A 242 -2.35 2.14 21.66
C LYS A 242 -1.60 2.54 20.38
N ARG A 243 -2.27 2.29 19.24
CA ARG A 243 -1.66 2.03 17.93
C ARG A 243 -1.06 3.27 17.25
N LEU A 244 0.24 3.18 16.94
CA LEU A 244 0.80 3.73 15.71
C LEU A 244 1.63 2.66 14.99
N ALA A 245 1.28 2.44 13.74
CA ALA A 245 2.04 1.63 12.83
C ALA A 245 2.83 2.63 11.97
N SER A 246 4.18 2.63 12.04
CA SER A 246 5.12 3.39 11.17
C SER A 246 4.48 4.10 9.97
N PRO A 247 4.57 5.43 9.90
CA PRO A 247 3.96 6.23 8.85
C PRO A 247 4.78 6.21 7.55
N VAL A 248 5.93 5.53 7.53
CA VAL A 248 6.73 5.37 6.32
C VAL A 248 6.42 4.01 5.73
N TYR A 249 5.70 4.02 4.61
CA TYR A 249 5.50 2.87 3.73
C TYR A 249 6.65 2.80 2.74
N VAL A 250 7.19 1.60 2.56
CA VAL A 250 8.15 1.32 1.49
C VAL A 250 7.53 0.20 0.66
N SER A 251 7.00 0.53 -0.52
CA SER A 251 6.67 -0.46 -1.54
C SER A 251 7.85 -0.63 -2.49
N VAL A 252 7.82 -1.66 -3.32
CA VAL A 252 8.82 -1.90 -4.36
C VAL A 252 8.14 -1.72 -5.71
N ILE A 253 8.76 -0.94 -6.59
CA ILE A 253 8.37 -0.80 -7.99
C ILE A 253 9.48 -1.35 -8.89
N LYS A 254 9.13 -1.79 -10.10
CA LYS A 254 10.08 -2.29 -11.09
C LYS A 254 10.20 -1.30 -12.24
N LEU A 255 11.40 -0.77 -12.46
CA LEU A 255 11.74 0.14 -13.55
C LEU A 255 12.76 -0.54 -14.48
N GLY A 256 12.28 -1.00 -15.64
CA GLY A 256 13.06 -1.91 -16.48
C GLY A 256 13.30 -3.23 -15.75
N GLU A 257 14.56 -3.66 -15.62
CA GLU A 257 14.91 -4.87 -14.85
C GLU A 257 15.20 -4.62 -13.37
N ASN A 258 15.31 -3.36 -12.95
CA ASN A 258 15.71 -3.00 -11.60
C ASN A 258 14.53 -2.76 -10.67
N TYR A 259 14.77 -2.99 -9.38
CA TYR A 259 13.85 -2.74 -8.28
C TYR A 259 14.19 -1.40 -7.62
N HIS A 260 13.17 -0.61 -7.34
CA HIS A 260 13.31 0.67 -6.64
C HIS A 260 12.36 0.69 -5.43
N PRO A 261 12.80 1.19 -4.27
CA PRO A 261 11.88 1.50 -3.20
C PRO A 261 11.06 2.73 -3.58
N LEU A 262 9.73 2.62 -3.48
CA LEU A 262 8.84 3.76 -3.49
C LEU A 262 8.45 4.05 -2.04
N VAL A 263 8.96 5.16 -1.51
CA VAL A 263 8.78 5.52 -0.11
C VAL A 263 7.65 6.54 0.01
N THR A 264 6.55 6.13 0.65
CA THR A 264 5.45 7.03 0.98
C THR A 264 5.51 7.40 2.46
N THR A 265 5.70 8.69 2.74
CA THR A 265 5.65 9.22 4.11
C THR A 265 4.26 9.77 4.39
N LEU A 266 3.68 9.32 5.50
CA LEU A 266 2.39 9.77 5.98
C LEU A 266 2.56 10.72 7.16
N HIS A 267 1.60 11.63 7.31
CA HIS A 267 1.42 12.40 8.52
C HIS A 267 1.18 11.47 9.72
N VAL A 268 1.81 11.80 10.85
CA VAL A 268 1.65 11.04 12.09
C VAL A 268 0.48 11.59 12.89
N ALA A 269 -0.63 10.86 12.88
CA ALA A 269 -1.73 11.11 13.79
C ALA A 269 -1.58 10.19 15.03
N PHE A 270 -1.18 10.78 16.16
CA PHE A 270 -1.21 10.10 17.47
C PHE A 270 -2.64 10.05 17.99
N GLN A 271 -2.99 8.98 18.71
CA GLN A 271 -4.24 8.97 19.48
C GLN A 271 -4.19 10.05 20.57
N GLU A 272 -5.33 10.68 20.83
CA GLU A 272 -5.46 11.66 21.90
C GLU A 272 -4.96 11.10 23.25
N GLY A 273 -4.13 11.86 23.94
CA GLY A 273 -3.50 11.45 25.20
C GLY A 273 -2.30 10.50 25.08
N PHE A 274 -1.87 10.13 23.87
CA PHE A 274 -0.61 9.41 23.67
C PHE A 274 0.54 10.40 23.42
N HIS A 275 1.55 10.34 24.27
CA HIS A 275 2.78 11.10 24.11
C HIS A 275 3.93 10.14 23.80
N PRO A 276 4.51 10.17 22.59
CA PRO A 276 5.65 9.34 22.26
C PRO A 276 6.86 9.71 23.12
N VAL A 277 7.59 8.70 23.59
CA VAL A 277 8.79 8.84 24.44
C VAL A 277 10.07 8.62 23.62
N GLY A 278 9.96 7.95 22.47
CA GLY A 278 11.05 7.68 21.53
C GLY A 278 11.49 8.91 20.72
N LYS A 279 12.54 8.73 19.92
CA LYS A 279 13.02 9.77 19.00
C LYS A 279 12.29 9.65 17.65
N ASN A 280 11.84 10.76 17.07
CA ASN A 280 11.33 10.73 15.69
C ASN A 280 12.48 10.51 14.70
N LYS A 281 12.63 9.26 14.25
CA LYS A 281 13.71 8.80 13.38
C LYS A 281 13.24 8.47 11.95
N GLN A 282 12.08 8.96 11.54
CA GLN A 282 11.50 8.67 10.22
C GLN A 282 12.36 9.20 9.08
N ARG A 283 12.92 10.39 9.26
CA ARG A 283 13.84 10.99 8.28
C ARG A 283 15.08 10.12 8.07
N GLU A 284 15.72 9.70 9.16
CA GLU A 284 16.90 8.82 9.12
C GLU A 284 16.59 7.47 8.47
N PHE A 285 15.42 6.88 8.78
CA PHE A 285 14.96 5.66 8.12
C PHE A 285 14.81 5.84 6.61
N LYS A 286 14.14 6.92 6.19
CA LYS A 286 13.85 7.18 4.78
C LYS A 286 15.13 7.49 3.99
N GLU A 287 15.95 8.43 4.47
CA GLU A 287 17.17 8.86 3.80
C GLU A 287 18.17 7.71 3.60
N ALA A 288 18.16 6.71 4.48
CA ALA A 288 19.01 5.53 4.32
C ALA A 288 18.48 4.50 3.29
N ILE A 289 17.24 4.63 2.83
CA ILE A 289 16.58 3.74 1.86
C ILE A 289 16.54 4.35 0.46
N LEU A 290 16.29 5.67 0.37
CA LEU A 290 16.37 6.44 -0.87
C LEU A 290 17.76 6.28 -1.52
#